data_AF-A0A7F5QYL2-F1
#
_entry.id   AF-A0A7F5QYL2-F1
#
_cell.length_a   1.000
_cell.length_b   1.000
_cell.length_c   1.000
_cell.angle_alpha   90.00
_cell.angle_beta   90.00
_cell.angle_gamma   90.00
#
_symmetry.space_group_name_H-M   'P 1'
#
loop_
_entity.id
_entity.type
_entity.pdbx_description
1 polymer ?
#
loop_
_entity_poly.entity_id
_entity_poly.type
_entity_poly.pdbx_seq_one_letter_code
_entity_poly.pdbx_strand_id
1 'polypeptide(L)'
;MKVVSHMKMSSLYMQNVFIILLTGICVSSTSHDHWGYSSEEQAKWKDNYKSCGGDSQSPIAIDSSKTVPMNMSALELIYYDSPLPGPLQLHNNGHTGIYK
;
A
#
# COMPACT_ATOMS: atom_id res chain seq x y z
N MET A 1 24.65 40.20 46.90
CA MET A 1 24.47 40.87 45.59
C MET A 1 25.02 39.95 44.50
N LYS A 2 24.19 39.08 43.89
CA LYS A 2 24.61 38.22 42.76
C LYS A 2 24.11 38.88 41.48
N VAL A 3 25.03 39.35 40.65
CA VAL A 3 24.75 39.93 39.33
C VAL A 3 24.29 38.80 38.42
N VAL A 4 23.05 38.88 37.92
CA VAL A 4 22.54 37.96 36.88
C VAL A 4 23.24 38.34 35.57
N SER A 5 24.17 37.49 35.14
CA SER A 5 24.84 37.63 33.84
C SER A 5 23.86 37.23 32.74
N HIS A 6 23.49 38.19 31.89
CA HIS A 6 22.72 37.95 30.67
C HIS A 6 23.57 37.12 29.70
N MET A 7 23.24 35.84 29.56
CA MET A 7 23.90 34.92 28.64
C MET A 7 23.53 35.32 27.20
N LYS A 8 24.49 35.91 26.46
CA LYS A 8 24.32 36.28 25.04
C LYS A 8 24.47 35.03 24.19
N MET A 9 23.35 34.51 23.69
CA MET A 9 23.31 33.45 22.68
C MET A 9 24.00 33.94 21.40
N SER A 10 24.97 33.19 20.87
CA SER A 10 25.77 33.63 19.71
C SER A 10 24.91 33.72 18.44
N SER A 11 25.11 34.78 17.64
CA SER A 11 24.34 35.04 16.40
C SER A 11 24.37 33.87 15.41
N LEU A 12 25.49 33.15 15.36
CA LEU A 12 25.68 31.94 14.56
C LEU A 12 24.73 30.80 15.02
N TYR A 13 24.45 30.68 16.31
CA TYR A 13 23.50 29.69 16.83
C TYR A 13 22.07 29.97 16.34
N MET A 14 21.65 31.24 16.39
CA MET A 14 20.32 31.65 15.92
C MET A 14 20.15 31.47 14.40
N GLN A 15 21.20 31.71 13.60
CA GLN A 15 21.17 31.49 12.16
C GLN A 15 21.06 30.01 11.78
N ASN A 16 21.79 29.12 12.47
CA ASN A 16 21.73 27.67 12.22
C ASN A 16 20.36 27.08 12.61
N VAL A 17 19.75 27.55 13.71
CA VAL A 17 18.39 27.16 14.09
C VAL A 17 17.38 27.59 13.03
N PHE A 18 17.53 28.78 12.46
CA PHE A 18 16.66 29.29 11.40
C PHE A 18 16.76 28.48 10.11
N ILE A 19 17.96 28.04 9.72
CA ILE A 19 18.17 27.19 8.55
C ILE A 19 17.51 25.82 8.74
N ILE A 20 17.63 25.21 9.93
CA ILE A 20 17.00 23.92 10.26
C ILE A 20 15.45 24.03 10.24
N LEU A 21 14.90 25.17 10.66
CA LEU A 21 13.46 25.45 10.57
C LEU A 21 12.98 25.72 9.14
N LEU A 22 13.79 26.38 8.30
CA LEU A 22 13.45 26.70 6.90
C LEU A 22 13.62 25.51 5.95
N THR A 23 14.60 24.63 6.20
CA THR A 23 14.84 23.45 5.35
C THR A 23 14.00 22.25 5.75
N GLY A 24 13.00 22.44 6.64
CA GLY A 24 11.97 21.50 7.04
C GLY A 24 12.03 20.22 6.24
N ILE A 25 12.88 19.30 6.70
CA ILE A 25 13.21 18.11 5.94
C ILE A 25 11.94 17.26 6.00
N CYS A 26 11.09 17.42 4.99
CA CYS A 26 10.08 16.44 4.65
C CYS A 26 10.86 15.22 4.15
N VAL A 27 11.30 14.38 5.09
CA VAL A 27 11.59 12.99 4.77
C VAL A 27 10.23 12.41 4.40
N SER A 28 9.85 12.55 3.13
CA SER A 28 8.81 11.71 2.55
C SER A 28 9.38 10.31 2.62
N SER A 29 9.11 9.61 3.72
CA SER A 29 9.29 8.18 3.80
C SER A 29 8.52 7.61 2.62
N THR A 30 9.22 7.17 1.59
CA THR A 30 8.67 6.22 0.64
C THR A 30 8.51 4.92 1.40
N SER A 31 7.54 4.88 2.33
CA SER A 31 6.97 3.62 2.74
C SER A 31 6.45 3.03 1.43
N HIS A 32 7.07 1.95 0.97
CA HIS A 32 6.32 1.01 0.16
C HIS A 32 5.03 0.78 0.94
N ASP A 33 3.91 1.30 0.45
CA ASP A 33 2.69 1.43 1.22
C ASP A 33 2.24 0.04 1.64
N HIS A 34 2.61 -0.31 2.86
CA HIS A 34 2.18 -1.55 3.47
C HIS A 34 0.67 -1.54 3.45
N TRP A 35 0.11 -2.60 2.89
CA TRP A 35 -1.31 -2.84 2.87
C TRP A 35 -1.57 -4.14 3.62
N GLY A 36 -2.70 -4.19 4.31
CA GLY A 36 -3.15 -5.36 5.03
C GLY A 36 -4.66 -5.53 4.88
N TYR A 37 -5.17 -6.66 5.36
CA TYR A 37 -6.58 -7.03 5.20
C TYR A 37 -7.46 -6.59 6.39
N SER A 38 -6.94 -5.92 7.41
CA SER A 38 -7.83 -5.37 8.45
C SER A 38 -8.73 -4.29 7.85
N SER A 39 -9.91 -4.09 8.43
CA SER A 39 -10.86 -3.07 7.94
C SER A 39 -10.24 -1.67 7.90
N GLU A 40 -9.38 -1.35 8.86
CA GLU A 40 -8.68 -0.06 8.94
C GLU A 40 -7.66 0.13 7.82
N GLU A 41 -6.95 -0.93 7.43
CA GLU A 41 -5.97 -0.88 6.34
C GLU A 41 -6.67 -0.88 4.98
N GLN A 42 -7.70 -1.71 4.80
CA GLN A 42 -8.50 -1.75 3.57
C GLN A 42 -9.14 -0.39 3.26
N ALA A 43 -9.63 0.32 4.28
CA ALA A 43 -10.20 1.66 4.12
C ALA A 43 -9.21 2.68 3.52
N LYS A 44 -7.89 2.48 3.73
CA LYS A 44 -6.81 3.32 3.22
C LYS A 44 -6.33 2.92 1.82
N TRP A 45 -6.74 1.75 1.30
CA TRP A 45 -6.27 1.30 -0.01
C TRP A 45 -6.60 2.31 -1.11
N LYS A 46 -7.78 2.94 -1.09
CA LYS A 46 -8.13 3.98 -2.07
C LYS A 46 -7.22 5.22 -2.03
N ASP A 47 -6.66 5.53 -0.87
CA ASP A 47 -5.84 6.72 -0.65
C ASP A 47 -4.44 6.50 -1.23
N ASN A 48 -3.90 5.29 -0.97
CA ASN A 48 -2.57 4.84 -1.36
C ASN A 48 -2.52 4.28 -2.79
N TYR A 49 -3.61 3.64 -3.22
CA TYR A 49 -3.77 2.98 -4.52
C TYR A 49 -5.05 3.49 -5.18
N LYS A 50 -4.94 4.53 -6.02
CA LYS A 50 -6.10 5.24 -6.59
C LYS A 50 -7.10 4.33 -7.30
N SER A 51 -6.63 3.25 -7.94
CA SER A 51 -7.49 2.28 -8.61
C SER A 51 -8.41 1.52 -7.65
N CYS A 52 -8.06 1.37 -6.37
CA CYS A 52 -8.88 0.67 -5.37
C CYS A 52 -10.16 1.44 -4.99
N GLY A 53 -10.24 2.73 -5.30
CA GLY A 53 -11.42 3.57 -5.06
C GLY A 53 -12.34 3.75 -6.27
N GLY A 54 -12.12 3.02 -7.37
CA GLY A 54 -12.93 3.15 -8.59
C GLY A 54 -14.27 2.40 -8.53
N ASP A 55 -15.19 2.72 -9.43
CA ASP A 55 -16.58 2.18 -9.40
C ASP A 55 -16.73 0.72 -9.84
N SER A 56 -15.66 0.09 -10.32
CA SER A 56 -15.67 -1.28 -10.85
C SER A 56 -14.70 -2.20 -10.09
N GLN A 57 -14.76 -2.18 -8.75
CA GLN A 57 -13.98 -3.07 -7.91
C GLN A 57 -14.56 -4.49 -7.84
N SER A 58 -13.69 -5.43 -7.50
CA SER A 58 -14.03 -6.78 -7.05
C SER A 58 -13.60 -6.98 -5.58
N PRO A 59 -14.18 -7.95 -4.83
CA PRO A 59 -15.27 -8.85 -5.23
C PRO A 59 -16.65 -8.18 -5.23
N ILE A 60 -17.63 -8.80 -5.87
CA ILE A 60 -19.04 -8.41 -5.83
C ILE A 60 -19.92 -9.58 -5.39
N ALA A 61 -21.08 -9.28 -4.79
CA ALA A 61 -22.11 -10.28 -4.55
C ALA A 61 -22.85 -10.57 -5.86
N ILE A 62 -22.79 -11.83 -6.33
CA ILE A 62 -23.50 -12.27 -7.53
C ILE A 62 -24.89 -12.79 -7.12
N ASP A 63 -25.93 -12.17 -7.68
CA ASP A 63 -27.32 -12.57 -7.53
C ASP A 63 -27.79 -13.23 -8.83
N SER A 64 -28.00 -14.55 -8.79
CA SER A 64 -28.38 -15.34 -9.97
C SER A 64 -29.67 -14.85 -10.63
N SER A 65 -30.60 -14.29 -9.86
CA SER A 65 -31.86 -13.73 -10.38
C SER A 65 -31.67 -12.47 -11.21
N LYS A 66 -30.54 -11.77 -11.06
CA LYS A 66 -30.16 -10.55 -11.78
C LYS A 66 -29.14 -10.81 -12.89
N THR A 67 -28.73 -12.05 -13.09
CA THR A 67 -27.78 -12.38 -14.16
C THR A 67 -28.45 -12.30 -15.54
N VAL A 68 -27.70 -11.83 -16.53
CA VAL A 68 -28.13 -11.81 -17.92
C VAL A 68 -27.51 -13.02 -18.61
N PRO A 69 -28.29 -13.97 -19.14
CA PRO A 69 -27.75 -15.10 -19.88
C PRO A 69 -27.10 -14.58 -21.17
N MET A 70 -25.87 -15.00 -21.43
CA MET A 70 -25.15 -14.68 -22.65
C MET A 70 -24.85 -15.96 -23.41
N ASN A 71 -25.09 -15.96 -24.71
CA ASN A 71 -24.69 -17.07 -25.57
C ASN A 71 -23.17 -16.98 -25.78
N MET A 72 -22.42 -17.79 -25.03
CA MET A 72 -20.96 -17.85 -25.10
C MET A 72 -20.53 -19.29 -25.37
N SER A 73 -19.45 -19.44 -26.13
CA SER A 73 -18.80 -20.74 -26.28
C SER A 73 -18.34 -21.28 -24.93
N ALA A 74 -18.36 -22.60 -24.78
CA ALA A 74 -17.79 -23.24 -23.60
C ALA A 74 -16.29 -22.90 -23.50
N LEU A 75 -15.82 -22.70 -22.27
CA LEU A 75 -14.40 -22.53 -21.98
C LEU A 75 -13.68 -23.87 -22.21
N GLU A 76 -12.67 -23.89 -23.07
CA GLU A 76 -11.82 -25.05 -23.27
C GLU A 76 -10.60 -24.98 -22.33
N LEU A 77 -10.42 -26.01 -21.51
CA LEU A 77 -9.28 -26.13 -20.60
C LEU A 77 -8.22 -27.03 -21.22
N ILE A 78 -7.30 -26.44 -21.97
CA ILE A 78 -6.25 -27.19 -22.67
C ILE A 78 -5.11 -27.53 -21.69
N TYR A 79 -4.79 -28.82 -21.56
CA TYR A 79 -3.72 -29.37 -20.69
C TYR A 79 -3.88 -29.18 -19.18
N TYR A 80 -5.03 -28.72 -18.68
CA TYR A 80 -5.29 -28.59 -17.23
C TYR A 80 -5.48 -29.95 -16.54
N ASP A 81 -5.67 -31.01 -17.30
CA ASP A 81 -5.71 -32.41 -16.88
C ASP A 81 -4.32 -33.05 -16.83
N SER A 82 -3.31 -32.40 -17.39
CA SER A 82 -1.95 -32.89 -17.45
C SER A 82 -1.16 -32.47 -16.20
N PRO A 83 -0.35 -33.35 -15.59
CA PRO A 83 0.52 -32.96 -14.49
C PRO A 83 1.47 -31.84 -14.90
N LEU A 84 1.64 -30.84 -14.03
CA LEU A 84 2.63 -29.79 -14.25
C LEU A 84 4.05 -30.39 -14.18
N PRO A 85 4.97 -29.94 -15.05
CA PRO A 85 6.33 -30.48 -15.08
C PRO A 85 7.13 -30.00 -13.86
N GLY A 86 7.83 -30.95 -13.23
CA GLY A 86 8.75 -30.66 -12.12
C GLY A 86 8.06 -30.39 -10.78
N PRO A 87 8.85 -30.15 -9.72
CA PRO A 87 8.31 -29.77 -8.42
C PRO A 87 7.74 -28.35 -8.50
N LEU A 88 6.49 -28.19 -8.08
CA LEU A 88 5.85 -26.88 -7.94
C LEU A 88 6.43 -26.15 -6.72
N GLN A 89 6.84 -24.90 -6.91
CA GLN A 89 7.33 -24.08 -5.81
C GLN A 89 6.16 -23.29 -5.20
N LEU A 90 5.85 -23.57 -3.94
CA LEU A 90 4.88 -22.81 -3.17
C LEU A 90 5.59 -21.75 -2.35
N HIS A 91 5.14 -20.50 -2.46
CA HIS A 91 5.68 -19.36 -1.73
C HIS A 91 4.58 -18.64 -0.97
N ASN A 92 4.77 -18.44 0.33
CA ASN A 92 3.90 -17.56 1.12
C ASN A 92 4.44 -16.11 1.03
N ASN A 93 3.64 -15.20 0.48
CA ASN A 93 4.02 -13.78 0.35
C ASN A 93 3.55 -12.89 1.53
N GLY A 94 3.11 -13.50 2.63
CA GLY A 94 2.54 -12.82 3.80
C GLY A 94 1.06 -12.45 3.67
N HIS A 95 0.48 -12.58 2.47
CA HIS A 95 -0.93 -12.25 2.19
C HIS A 95 -1.71 -13.45 1.62
N THR A 96 -1.03 -14.32 0.87
CA THR A 96 -1.55 -15.58 0.33
C THR A 96 -0.41 -16.54 -0.04
N GLY A 97 -0.74 -17.80 -0.31
CA GLY A 97 0.16 -18.75 -0.96
C GLY A 97 0.13 -18.58 -2.47
N ILE A 98 1.28 -18.47 -3.11
CA ILE A 98 1.42 -18.35 -4.57
C ILE A 98 2.31 -19.48 -5.09
N TYR A 99 1.96 -20.03 -6.26
CA TYR A 99 2.87 -20.89 -7.01
C TYR A 99 3.87 -20.01 -7.77
N LYS A 100 5.15 -20.41 -7.81
CA LYS A 100 6.24 -19.74 -8.55
C LYS A 100 6.85 -20.66 -9.59
#